data_AF-A0A929YZZ4-F1
#
_entry.id   AF-A0A929YZZ4-F1
#
_cell.length_a   1.000
_cell.length_b   1.000
_cell.length_c   1.000
_cell.angle_alpha   90.00
_cell.angle_beta   90.00
_cell.angle_gamma   90.00
#
_symmetry.space_group_name_H-M   'P 1'
#
loop_
_entity.id
_entity.type
_entity.pdbx_description
1 polymer ?
#
loop_
_entity_poly.entity_id
_entity_poly.type
_entity_poly.pdbx_seq_one_letter_code
_entity_poly.pdbx_strand_id
1 'polypeptide(L)'
;MLIANRLRENNRAEYLLYMWQVEDIIRANGCDLDRLRENYLSQFQLTGEAQQQLEQWYADLCEMMRSEGKTQSGHLQINLNVVETLAELHEALLR
;
A
#
# COMPACT_ATOMS: atom_id res chain seq x y z
N MET A 1 4.70 -6.33 4.96
CA MET A 1 6.12 -6.45 4.53
C MET A 1 6.46 -7.72 3.73
N LEU A 2 5.86 -8.90 3.99
CA LEU A 2 6.12 -10.13 3.21
C LEU A 2 5.33 -10.25 1.90
N ILE A 3 4.08 -9.76 1.85
CA ILE A 3 3.22 -9.87 0.66
C ILE A 3 3.61 -8.83 -0.40
N ALA A 4 3.81 -7.57 -0.01
CA ALA A 4 4.20 -6.48 -0.92
C ALA A 4 5.51 -6.77 -1.69
N ASN A 5 6.56 -7.24 -1.01
CA ASN A 5 7.82 -7.61 -1.68
C ASN A 5 7.68 -8.87 -2.53
N ARG A 6 6.93 -9.89 -2.05
CA ARG A 6 6.70 -11.13 -2.80
C ARG A 6 5.80 -10.90 -4.04
N LEU A 7 4.83 -9.99 -3.98
CA LEU A 7 3.98 -9.63 -5.12
C LEU A 7 4.71 -8.75 -6.13
N ARG A 8 5.59 -7.85 -5.69
CA ARG A 8 6.44 -7.04 -6.60
C ARG A 8 7.32 -7.92 -7.51
N GLU A 9 7.74 -9.08 -7.00
CA GLU A 9 8.54 -10.07 -7.75
C GLU A 9 7.70 -11.10 -8.53
N ASN A 10 6.53 -11.54 -8.03
CA ASN A 10 5.77 -12.64 -8.65
C ASN A 10 4.57 -12.20 -9.51
N ASN A 11 3.86 -11.14 -9.12
CA ASN A 11 2.69 -10.64 -9.87
C ASN A 11 2.44 -9.16 -9.60
N ARG A 12 2.92 -8.31 -10.51
CA ARG A 12 2.82 -6.85 -10.42
C ARG A 12 1.37 -6.33 -10.40
N ALA A 13 0.42 -7.05 -11.01
CA ALA A 13 -0.99 -6.66 -11.00
C ALA A 13 -1.64 -6.93 -9.63
N GLU A 14 -1.39 -8.10 -9.04
CA GLU A 14 -1.86 -8.41 -7.68
C GLU A 14 -1.24 -7.47 -6.64
N TYR A 15 0.04 -7.14 -6.79
CA TYR A 15 0.70 -6.11 -5.97
C TYR A 15 -0.08 -4.80 -6.00
N LEU A 16 -0.40 -4.32 -7.20
CA LEU A 16 -1.08 -3.05 -7.40
C LEU A 16 -2.48 -3.05 -6.78
N LEU A 17 -3.26 -4.11 -7.01
CA LEU A 17 -4.58 -4.26 -6.41
C LEU A 17 -4.53 -4.28 -4.89
N TYR A 18 -3.55 -4.98 -4.31
CA TYR A 18 -3.32 -4.98 -2.87
C TYR A 18 -2.99 -3.57 -2.35
N MET A 19 -2.11 -2.84 -3.03
CA MET A 19 -1.74 -1.50 -2.60
C MET A 19 -2.92 -0.53 -2.68
N TRP A 20 -3.78 -0.63 -3.69
CA TRP A 20 -5.00 0.18 -3.77
C TRP A 20 -5.97 -0.12 -2.62
N GLN A 21 -6.16 -1.38 -2.26
CA GLN A 21 -6.96 -1.75 -1.08
C GLN A 21 -6.38 -1.15 0.20
N VAL A 22 -5.05 -1.17 0.34
CA VAL A 22 -4.38 -0.58 1.51
C VAL A 22 -4.59 0.93 1.57
N GLU A 23 -4.48 1.64 0.44
CA GLU A 23 -4.81 3.06 0.40
C GLU A 23 -6.26 3.33 0.81
N ASP A 24 -7.22 2.52 0.35
CA ASP A 24 -8.63 2.66 0.73
C ASP A 24 -8.84 2.45 2.23
N ILE A 25 -8.17 1.45 2.83
CA ILE A 25 -8.20 1.21 4.28
C ILE A 25 -7.62 2.40 5.05
N ILE A 26 -6.51 2.97 4.57
CA ILE A 26 -5.88 4.14 5.17
C ILE A 26 -6.81 5.36 5.08
N ARG A 27 -7.44 5.61 3.92
CA ARG A 27 -8.40 6.72 3.75
C ARG A 27 -9.64 6.54 4.63
N ALA A 28 -10.16 5.33 4.74
CA ALA A 28 -11.31 5.03 5.62
C ALA A 28 -11.02 5.33 7.10
N ASN A 29 -9.75 5.26 7.51
CA ASN A 29 -9.29 5.62 8.85
C ASN A 29 -8.76 7.05 8.96
N GLY A 30 -8.91 7.88 7.91
CA GLY A 30 -8.51 9.29 7.93
C GLY A 30 -7.01 9.52 7.88
N CYS A 31 -6.23 8.58 7.34
CA CYS A 31 -4.76 8.61 7.32
C CYS A 31 -4.15 8.76 8.73
N ASP A 32 -4.84 8.21 9.74
CA ASP A 32 -4.47 8.25 11.15
C ASP A 32 -4.04 6.86 11.62
N LEU A 33 -2.80 6.75 12.08
CA LEU A 33 -2.22 5.49 12.53
C LEU A 33 -2.88 4.96 13.80
N ASP A 34 -3.30 5.83 14.72
CA ASP A 34 -3.94 5.41 15.96
C ASP A 34 -5.31 4.78 15.66
N ARG A 35 -6.08 5.39 14.74
CA ARG A 35 -7.33 4.81 14.24
C ARG A 35 -7.11 3.49 13.51
N LEU A 36 -6.06 3.39 12.69
CA LEU A 36 -5.70 2.13 12.02
C LEU A 36 -5.34 1.04 13.03
N ARG A 37 -4.61 1.37 14.10
CA ARG A 37 -4.29 0.42 15.17
C ARG A 37 -5.54 -0.16 15.79
N GLU A 38 -6.50 0.68 16.15
CA GLU A 38 -7.73 0.27 16.82
C GLU A 38 -8.67 -0.52 15.91
N ASN A 39 -8.90 -0.03 14.68
CA ASN A 39 -9.95 -0.56 13.81
C ASN A 39 -9.51 -1.73 12.92
N TYR A 40 -8.23 -1.76 12.53
CA TYR A 40 -7.74 -2.69 11.51
C TYR A 40 -6.57 -3.55 12.02
N LEU A 41 -5.51 -2.94 12.55
CA LEU A 41 -4.31 -3.69 12.93
C LEU A 41 -4.53 -4.60 14.14
N SER A 42 -5.44 -4.22 15.05
CA SER A 42 -5.87 -5.03 16.20
C SER A 42 -6.37 -6.43 15.81
N GLN A 43 -6.87 -6.61 14.59
CA GLN A 43 -7.44 -7.88 14.11
C GLN A 43 -6.37 -8.94 13.80
N PHE A 44 -5.12 -8.55 13.57
CA PHE A 44 -4.08 -9.45 13.08
C PHE A 44 -3.40 -10.27 14.20
N GLN A 45 -3.70 -10.02 15.48
CA GLN A 45 -3.17 -10.74 16.64
C GLN A 45 -1.64 -10.96 16.61
N LEU A 46 -0.90 -10.01 16.00
CA LEU A 46 0.55 -10.07 15.90
C LEU A 46 1.17 -9.61 17.22
N THR A 47 2.35 -10.14 17.54
CA THR A 47 3.10 -9.76 18.75
C THR A 47 4.57 -9.52 18.43
N GLY A 48 5.22 -8.72 19.28
CA GLY A 48 6.66 -8.44 19.19
C GLY A 48 7.05 -7.66 17.94
N GLU A 49 8.18 -8.05 17.34
CA GLU A 49 8.78 -7.34 16.21
C GLU A 49 7.87 -7.26 14.97
N ALA A 50 7.09 -8.31 14.70
CA ALA A 50 6.21 -8.37 13.55
C ALA A 50 5.10 -7.30 13.61
N GLN A 51 4.57 -7.04 14.80
CA GLN A 51 3.58 -5.98 15.01
C GLN A 51 4.21 -4.60 14.77
N GLN A 52 5.40 -4.35 15.33
CA GLN A 52 6.10 -3.07 15.14
C GLN A 52 6.41 -2.79 13.67
N GLN A 53 6.88 -3.81 12.93
CA GLN A 53 7.12 -3.67 11.49
C GLN A 53 5.84 -3.37 10.71
N LEU A 54 4.71 -3.99 11.09
CA LEU A 54 3.42 -3.73 10.45
C LEU A 54 2.94 -2.30 10.72
N GLU A 55 2.99 -1.86 11.98
CA GLU A 55 2.59 -0.51 12.37
C GLU A 55 3.45 0.54 11.69
N GLN A 56 4.77 0.36 11.65
CA GLN A 56 5.67 1.26 10.96
C GLN A 56 5.35 1.35 9.46
N TRP A 57 5.08 0.22 8.82
CA TRP A 57 4.73 0.20 7.40
C TRP A 57 3.45 1.00 7.10
N TYR A 58 2.41 0.87 7.94
CA TYR A 58 1.21 1.69 7.82
C TYR A 58 1.45 3.16 8.15
N ALA A 59 2.34 3.45 9.11
CA ALA A 59 2.72 4.82 9.45
C ALA A 59 3.36 5.54 8.26
N ASP A 60 4.33 4.87 7.62
CA ASP A 60 5.03 5.38 6.43
C ASP A 60 4.04 5.64 5.29
N LEU A 61 3.09 4.73 5.06
CA LEU A 61 2.05 4.92 4.05
C LEU A 61 1.12 6.09 4.37
N CYS A 62 0.72 6.26 5.63
CA CYS A 62 -0.08 7.42 6.04
C CYS A 62 0.67 8.73 5.84
N GLU A 63 1.98 8.75 6.08
CA GLU A 63 2.82 9.92 5.81
C GLU A 63 2.92 10.20 4.31
N MET A 64 3.19 9.19 3.48
CA MET A 64 3.23 9.32 2.02
C MET A 64 1.90 9.84 1.46
N MET A 65 0.75 9.32 1.92
CA MET A 65 -0.55 9.79 1.46
C MET A 65 -0.81 11.25 1.85
N ARG A 66 -0.31 11.69 3.01
CA ARG A 66 -0.42 13.09 3.45
C ARG A 66 0.51 14.00 2.66
N SER A 67 1.77 13.61 2.45
CA SER A 67 2.77 14.41 1.75
C SER A 67 2.44 14.56 0.26
N GLU A 68 1.91 13.51 -0.37
CA GLU A 68 1.47 13.52 -1.77
C GLU A 68 0.05 14.11 -1.97
N GLY A 69 -0.65 14.48 -0.89
CA GLY A 69 -2.00 15.03 -0.95
C GLY A 69 -3.07 14.03 -1.41
N LYS A 70 -2.85 12.72 -1.20
CA LYS A 70 -3.73 11.61 -1.64
C LYS A 70 -4.71 11.14 -0.57
N THR A 71 -5.01 11.99 0.41
CA THR A 71 -5.84 11.64 1.57
C THR A 71 -7.31 11.41 1.24
N GLN A 72 -7.83 11.98 0.15
CA GLN A 72 -9.22 11.84 -0.27
C GLN A 72 -9.40 11.06 -1.57
N SER A 73 -8.46 11.19 -2.51
CA SER A 73 -8.57 10.60 -3.85
C SER A 73 -7.21 10.40 -4.51
N GLY A 74 -7.17 9.50 -5.49
CA GLY A 74 -5.97 9.19 -6.27
C GLY A 74 -5.04 8.23 -5.56
N HIS A 75 -4.04 7.75 -6.30
CA HIS A 75 -3.09 6.75 -5.84
C HIS A 75 -1.74 7.38 -5.52
N LEU A 76 -1.01 6.75 -4.61
CA LEU A 76 0.39 7.07 -4.35
C LEU A 76 1.21 6.94 -5.63
N GLN A 77 2.20 7.82 -5.77
CA GLN A 77 3.08 7.86 -6.94
C GLN A 77 3.78 6.52 -7.16
N ILE A 78 4.16 5.82 -6.07
CA ILE A 78 4.77 4.49 -6.16
C ILE A 78 3.87 3.48 -6.89
N ASN A 79 2.55 3.57 -6.73
CA ASN A 79 1.58 2.68 -7.37
C ASN A 79 1.36 3.07 -8.83
N LEU A 80 1.33 4.38 -9.12
CA LEU A 80 1.26 4.90 -10.49
C LEU A 80 2.47 4.45 -11.33
N ASN A 81 3.67 4.46 -10.74
CA ASN A 81 4.88 4.00 -11.43
C ASN A 81 4.79 2.50 -11.80
N VAL A 82 4.11 1.67 -10.98
CA VAL A 82 3.87 0.26 -11.32
C VAL A 82 2.91 0.13 -12.51
N VAL A 83 1.86 0.95 -12.57
CA VAL A 83 0.94 1.01 -13.72
C VAL A 83 1.69 1.37 -14.99
N GLU A 84 2.54 2.40 -14.93
CA GLU A 84 3.35 2.84 -16.07
C GLU A 84 4.27 1.71 -16.56
N THR A 85 4.96 1.03 -15.64
CA THR A 85 5.81 -0.12 -15.99
C THR A 85 5.01 -1.26 -16.64
N LEU A 86 3.77 -1.49 -16.21
CA LEU A 86 2.89 -2.49 -16.84
C LEU A 86 2.46 -2.06 -18.24
N ALA A 87 2.17 -0.78 -18.45
CA ALA A 87 1.83 -0.24 -19.77
C ALA A 87 3.02 -0.32 -20.73
N GLU A 88 4.23 0.03 -20.26
CA GLU A 88 5.46 -0.12 -21.05
C GLU A 88 5.71 -1.56 -21.48
N LEU A 89 5.50 -2.53 -20.58
CA LEU A 89 5.61 -3.95 -20.89
C LEU A 89 4.58 -4.36 -21.96
N HIS A 90 3.33 -3.89 -21.84
CA HIS A 90 2.30 -4.17 -22.82
C HIS A 90 2.69 -3.66 -24.21
N GLU A 91 3.14 -2.41 -24.32
CA GLU A 91 3.60 -1.81 -25.57
C GLU A 91 4.82 -2.55 -26.15
N ALA A 92 5.75 -2.99 -25.31
CA ALA A 92 6.91 -3.77 -25.74
C ALA A 92 6.51 -5.14 -26.33
N LEU A 93 5.43 -5.76 -25.84
CA LEU A 93 4.94 -7.05 -26.33
C LEU A 93 4.13 -6.96 -27.64
N LEU A 94 3.61 -5.77 -27.97
CA LEU A 94 2.89 -5.52 -29.23
C LEU A 94 3.80 -5.20 -30.40
N ARG A 95 5.10 -4.96 -30.15
CA ARG A 95 6.13 -4.73 -31.17
C ARG A 95 6.78 -6.04 -31.60
#